data_AF-A0A351ESS5-F1
#
_entry.id   AF-A0A351ESS5-F1
#
_cell.length_a   1.000
_cell.length_b   1.000
_cell.length_c   1.000
_cell.angle_alpha   90.00
_cell.angle_beta   90.00
_cell.angle_gamma   90.00
#
_symmetry.space_group_name_H-M   'P 1'
#
loop_
_entity.id
_entity.type
_entity.pdbx_description
1 polymer ?
#
loop_
_entity_poly.entity_id
_entity_poly.type
_entity_poly.pdbx_seq_one_letter_code
_entity_poly.pdbx_strand_id
1 'polypeptide(L)'
;MILVLDAEAVSNLRSPDEKHIDSVRAAIQVAIELKRPVLVPAVVLAELYRGARENASLDALLNRDGRLLTKDTSREFARFVGGVLAAAGADSSDMVDAHCVATAVERGGGVILTGDATDMTRLAASYSHVTVAAL
;
A
#
# COMPACT_ATOMS: atom_id res chain seq x y z
N MET A 1 -8.81 -8.86 -7.70
CA MET A 1 -8.66 -7.43 -7.42
C MET A 1 -8.50 -7.24 -5.92
N ILE A 2 -7.46 -6.53 -5.50
CA ILE A 2 -7.05 -6.36 -4.09
C ILE A 2 -7.17 -4.89 -3.66
N LEU A 3 -7.05 -4.62 -2.36
CA LEU A 3 -6.74 -3.29 -1.83
C LEU A 3 -5.29 -3.29 -1.34
N VAL A 4 -4.51 -2.29 -1.74
CA VAL A 4 -3.15 -2.06 -1.27
C VAL A 4 -3.13 -0.76 -0.47
N LEU A 5 -2.51 -0.77 0.70
CA LEU A 5 -2.31 0.42 1.52
C LEU A 5 -0.85 0.87 1.44
N ASP A 6 -0.63 2.15 1.17
CA ASP A 6 0.68 2.79 1.27
C ASP A 6 1.01 3.20 2.72
N ALA A 7 2.13 3.90 2.90
CA ALA A 7 2.59 4.36 4.20
C ALA A 7 1.63 5.36 4.85
N GLU A 8 1.04 6.28 4.09
CA GLU A 8 0.11 7.28 4.62
C GLU A 8 -1.23 6.66 5.03
N ALA A 9 -1.78 5.74 4.24
CA ALA A 9 -2.99 5.01 4.58
C ALA A 9 -2.82 4.19 5.87
N VAL A 10 -1.69 3.50 6.03
CA VAL A 10 -1.36 2.78 7.27
C VAL A 10 -1.14 3.74 8.44
N SER A 11 -0.49 4.89 8.21
CA SER A 11 -0.28 5.91 9.24
C SER A 11 -1.59 6.52 9.73
N ASN A 12 -2.56 6.76 8.83
CA ASN A 12 -3.88 7.27 9.19
C ASN A 12 -4.69 6.29 10.06
N LEU A 13 -4.51 4.98 9.89
CA LEU A 13 -5.11 3.98 10.79
C LEU A 13 -4.57 4.03 12.22
N ARG A 14 -3.37 4.60 12.39
CA ARG A 14 -2.69 4.73 13.69
C ARG A 14 -3.05 6.04 14.38
N SER A 15 -3.45 7.06 13.64
CA SER A 15 -3.74 8.40 14.15
C SER A 15 -5.16 8.48 14.75
N PRO A 16 -5.35 9.19 15.87
CA PRO A 16 -6.69 9.44 16.43
C PRO A 16 -7.49 10.50 15.65
N ASP A 17 -6.93 11.12 14.61
CA ASP A 17 -7.61 12.15 13.82
C ASP A 17 -8.72 11.54 12.95
N GLU A 18 -9.98 11.87 13.28
CA GLU A 18 -11.18 11.12 12.88
C GLU A 18 -11.49 11.20 11.37
N LYS A 19 -11.06 12.25 10.66
CA LYS A 19 -11.50 12.45 9.27
C LYS A 19 -10.81 11.52 8.27
N HIS A 20 -9.48 11.37 8.34
CA HIS A 20 -8.76 10.52 7.38
C HIS A 20 -8.81 9.04 7.78
N ILE A 21 -8.98 8.73 9.06
CA ILE A 21 -9.13 7.34 9.52
C ILE A 21 -10.45 6.72 9.03
N ASP A 22 -11.52 7.51 8.93
CA ASP A 22 -12.82 7.04 8.45
C ASP A 22 -12.78 6.61 6.98
N SER A 23 -12.10 7.38 6.12
CA SER A 23 -11.88 7.03 4.71
C SER A 23 -11.14 5.70 4.56
N VAL A 24 -10.04 5.50 5.31
CA VAL A 24 -9.26 4.26 5.24
C VAL A 24 -10.07 3.07 5.77
N ARG A 25 -10.75 3.23 6.91
CA ARG A 25 -11.58 2.18 7.50
C ARG A 25 -12.73 1.79 6.59
N ALA A 26 -13.39 2.76 5.97
CA ALA A 26 -14.45 2.51 4.99
C ALA A 26 -13.93 1.73 3.78
N ALA A 27 -12.77 2.12 3.23
CA ALA A 27 -12.15 1.42 2.11
C ALA A 27 -11.79 -0.04 2.47
N ILE A 28 -11.22 -0.26 3.66
CA ILE A 28 -10.93 -1.59 4.19
C ILE A 28 -12.22 -2.41 4.35
N GLN A 29 -13.25 -1.82 4.95
CA GLN A 29 -14.54 -2.48 5.17
C GLN A 29 -15.17 -2.92 3.84
N VAL A 30 -15.19 -2.03 2.84
CA VAL A 30 -15.69 -2.34 1.49
C VAL A 30 -14.85 -3.45 0.83
N ALA A 31 -13.52 -3.42 0.97
CA ALA A 31 -12.66 -4.48 0.43
C ALA A 31 -13.00 -5.84 1.06
N ILE A 32 -13.19 -5.90 2.37
CA ILE A 32 -13.55 -7.11 3.11
C ILE A 32 -14.93 -7.63 2.65
N GLU A 33 -15.93 -6.77 2.56
CA GLU A 33 -17.28 -7.13 2.11
C GLU A 33 -17.28 -7.73 0.70
N LEU A 34 -16.42 -7.17 -0.17
CA LEU A 34 -16.20 -7.67 -1.53
C LEU A 34 -15.26 -8.89 -1.59
N LYS A 35 -14.85 -9.45 -0.44
CA LYS A 35 -13.90 -10.56 -0.31
C LYS A 35 -12.57 -10.30 -1.02
N ARG A 36 -12.12 -9.04 -1.00
CA ARG A 36 -10.85 -8.61 -1.55
C ARG A 36 -9.84 -8.50 -0.41
N PRO A 37 -8.66 -9.14 -0.52
CA PRO A 37 -7.65 -9.04 0.51
C PRO A 37 -7.11 -7.60 0.58
N VAL A 38 -6.81 -7.16 1.80
CA VAL A 38 -6.12 -5.90 2.06
C VAL A 38 -4.66 -6.23 2.32
N LEU A 39 -3.77 -5.67 1.51
CA LEU A 39 -2.36 -5.98 1.51
C LEU A 39 -1.53 -4.74 1.85
N VAL A 40 -0.49 -4.94 2.67
CA VAL A 40 0.53 -3.93 2.97
C VAL A 40 1.89 -4.50 2.57
N PRO A 41 2.62 -3.90 1.63
CA PRO A 41 3.98 -4.35 1.31
C PRO A 41 4.89 -4.28 2.53
N ALA A 42 5.73 -5.29 2.74
CA ALA A 42 6.68 -5.31 3.87
C ALA A 42 7.63 -4.10 3.85
N VAL A 43 7.94 -3.57 2.67
CA VAL A 43 8.78 -2.37 2.50
C VAL A 43 8.09 -1.10 2.99
N VAL A 44 6.75 -1.00 2.88
CA VAL A 44 5.97 0.08 3.52
C VAL A 44 6.13 -0.02 5.04
N LEU A 45 6.04 -1.23 5.60
CA LEU A 45 6.27 -1.42 7.04
C LEU A 45 7.70 -1.02 7.43
N ALA A 46 8.72 -1.38 6.63
CA ALA A 46 10.10 -1.00 6.88
C ALA A 46 10.29 0.53 6.89
N GLU A 47 9.63 1.26 5.99
CA GLU A 47 9.62 2.72 6.01
C GLU A 47 8.97 3.28 7.28
N LEU A 48 7.83 2.73 7.69
CA LEU A 48 7.15 3.17 8.91
C LEU A 48 7.96 2.86 10.17
N TYR A 49 8.60 1.69 10.24
CA TYR A 49 9.45 1.30 11.37
C TYR A 49 10.73 2.15 11.49
N ARG A 50 11.19 2.79 10.41
CA ARG A 50 12.31 3.75 10.43
C ARG A 50 12.06 4.89 11.42
N GLY A 51 10.79 5.23 11.67
CA GLY A 51 10.35 6.30 12.56
C GLY A 51 10.50 6.06 14.06
N ALA A 52 10.96 4.88 14.51
CA ALA A 52 11.30 4.42 15.89
C ALA A 52 10.30 4.68 17.04
N ARG A 53 9.75 5.88 17.19
CA ARG A 53 8.86 6.33 18.27
C ARG A 53 7.52 5.57 18.32
N GLU A 54 7.18 4.90 17.23
CA GLU A 54 5.81 4.54 16.91
C GLU A 54 5.61 3.05 16.56
N ASN A 55 6.69 2.27 16.62
CA ASN A 55 6.72 0.86 16.22
C ASN A 55 5.70 0.00 17.01
N ALA A 56 5.58 0.22 18.32
CA ALA A 56 4.64 -0.53 19.15
C ALA A 56 3.16 -0.31 18.75
N SER A 57 2.82 0.88 18.26
CA SER A 57 1.45 1.15 17.78
C SER A 57 1.18 0.49 16.42
N LEU A 58 2.19 0.41 15.56
CA LEU A 58 2.10 -0.31 14.29
C LEU A 58 1.96 -1.82 14.53
N ASP A 59 2.77 -2.38 15.43
CA ASP A 59 2.65 -3.79 15.83
C ASP A 59 1.28 -4.08 16.44
N ALA A 60 0.76 -3.18 17.30
CA ALA A 60 -0.57 -3.33 17.87
C ALA A 60 -1.68 -3.29 16.79
N LEU A 61 -1.56 -2.42 15.79
CA LEU A 61 -2.48 -2.37 14.65
C LEU A 61 -2.45 -3.68 13.86
N LEU A 62 -1.27 -4.14 13.45
CA LEU A 62 -1.11 -5.36 12.64
C LEU A 62 -1.57 -6.62 13.40
N ASN A 63 -1.32 -6.71 14.71
CA ASN A 63 -1.75 -7.84 15.53
C ASN A 63 -3.25 -7.85 15.83
N ARG A 64 -3.87 -6.67 15.95
CA ARG A 64 -5.32 -6.55 16.18
C ARG A 64 -6.12 -6.78 14.91
N ASP A 65 -5.60 -6.28 13.79
CA ASP A 65 -6.29 -6.32 12.52
C ASP A 65 -5.77 -7.45 11.64
N GLY A 66 -6.20 -8.67 11.93
CA GLY A 66 -5.89 -9.86 11.12
C GLY A 66 -6.43 -9.82 9.67
N ARG A 67 -7.04 -8.70 9.27
CA ARG A 67 -7.53 -8.44 7.91
C ARG A 67 -6.47 -7.75 7.06
N LEU A 68 -5.45 -7.14 7.67
CA LEU A 68 -4.28 -6.60 7.00
C LEU A 68 -3.25 -7.71 6.79
N LEU A 69 -2.98 -8.03 5.54
CA LEU A 69 -2.00 -9.06 5.17
C LEU A 69 -0.70 -8.40 4.71
N THR A 70 0.43 -8.86 5.22
CA THR A 70 1.73 -8.39 4.75
C THR A 70 2.12 -9.08 3.44
N LYS A 71 2.61 -8.30 2.46
CA LYS A 71 3.19 -8.82 1.22
C LYS A 71 4.72 -8.79 1.31
N ASP A 72 5.32 -9.98 1.35
CA ASP A 72 6.77 -10.14 1.36
C ASP A 72 7.42 -9.84 0.00
N THR A 73 8.65 -9.33 0.03
CA THR A 73 9.47 -9.12 -1.16
C THR A 73 10.32 -10.36 -1.47
N SER A 74 9.78 -11.25 -2.31
CA SER A 74 10.54 -12.37 -2.89
C SER A 74 11.37 -11.93 -4.10
N ARG A 75 12.29 -12.78 -4.56
CA ARG A 75 13.05 -12.55 -5.80
C ARG A 75 12.14 -12.34 -7.01
N GLU A 76 11.05 -13.11 -7.10
CA GLU A 76 10.09 -13.02 -8.20
C GLU A 76 9.32 -11.69 -8.11
N PHE A 77 8.86 -11.33 -6.91
CA PHE A 77 8.16 -10.07 -6.69
C PHE A 77 9.04 -8.85 -6.99
N ALA A 78 10.33 -8.90 -6.64
CA ALA A 78 11.29 -7.84 -6.95
C ALA A 78 11.40 -7.55 -8.46
N ARG A 79 11.12 -8.53 -9.34
CA ARG A 79 11.07 -8.29 -10.80
C ARG A 79 9.88 -7.42 -11.20
N PHE A 80 8.73 -7.57 -10.54
CA PHE A 80 7.57 -6.71 -10.77
C PHE A 80 7.88 -5.28 -10.33
N VAL A 81 8.49 -5.10 -9.16
CA VAL A 81 8.90 -3.78 -8.65
C VAL A 81 9.87 -3.10 -9.62
N GLY A 82 10.92 -3.79 -10.05
CA GLY A 82 11.87 -3.25 -11.04
C GLY A 82 11.20 -2.92 -12.37
N GLY A 83 10.20 -3.71 -12.78
CA GLY A 83 9.39 -3.43 -13.97
C GLY A 83 8.57 -2.14 -13.84
N VAL A 84 7.94 -1.91 -12.68
CA VAL A 84 7.21 -0.66 -12.39
C VAL A 84 8.15 0.54 -12.46
N LEU A 85 9.30 0.47 -11.77
CA LEU A 85 10.28 1.55 -11.76
C LEU A 85 10.78 1.87 -13.17
N ALA A 86 11.16 0.85 -13.93
CA ALA A 86 11.64 1.01 -15.30
C ALA A 86 10.56 1.61 -16.23
N ALA A 87 9.30 1.17 -16.10
CA ALA A 87 8.20 1.69 -16.90
C ALA A 87 7.89 3.17 -16.59
N ALA A 88 8.08 3.60 -15.33
CA ALA A 88 7.86 4.98 -14.91
C ALA A 88 9.08 5.89 -15.07
N GLY A 89 10.24 5.35 -15.49
CA GLY A 89 11.50 6.10 -15.50
C GLY A 89 11.96 6.54 -14.10
N ALA A 90 11.54 5.80 -13.07
CA ALA A 90 11.75 6.08 -11.66
C ALA A 90 13.07 5.51 -11.13
N ASP A 91 13.57 6.08 -10.04
CA ASP A 91 14.76 5.60 -9.34
C ASP A 91 14.42 4.98 -7.96
N SER A 92 15.42 4.74 -7.12
CA SER A 92 15.22 4.12 -5.81
C SER A 92 14.44 4.96 -4.80
N SER A 93 14.24 6.26 -5.04
CA SER A 93 13.39 7.09 -4.18
C SER A 93 11.92 6.65 -4.21
N ASP A 94 11.47 6.14 -5.36
CA ASP A 94 10.11 5.64 -5.57
C ASP A 94 9.95 4.15 -5.18
N MET A 95 10.97 3.54 -4.56
CA MET A 95 11.01 2.10 -4.32
C MET A 95 9.82 1.62 -3.48
N VAL A 96 9.42 2.38 -2.47
CA VAL A 96 8.30 2.01 -1.58
C VAL A 96 6.98 2.01 -2.35
N ASP A 97 6.70 3.08 -3.10
CA ASP A 97 5.46 3.20 -3.88
C ASP A 97 5.42 2.22 -5.05
N ALA A 98 6.56 1.94 -5.67
CA ALA A 98 6.66 0.89 -6.67
C ALA A 98 6.32 -0.51 -6.11
N HIS A 99 6.57 -0.78 -4.82
CA HIS A 99 6.09 -2.02 -4.18
C HIS A 99 4.56 -2.03 -4.03
N CYS A 100 3.92 -0.88 -3.80
CA CYS A 100 2.46 -0.78 -3.77
C CYS A 100 1.86 -1.11 -5.14
N VAL A 101 2.38 -0.48 -6.21
CA VAL A 101 1.95 -0.74 -7.59
C VAL A 101 2.21 -2.19 -8.00
N ALA A 102 3.41 -2.71 -7.75
CA ALA A 102 3.77 -4.09 -8.07
C ALA A 102 2.85 -5.09 -7.36
N THR A 103 2.42 -4.81 -6.13
CA THR A 103 1.49 -5.68 -5.38
C THR A 103 0.14 -5.79 -6.10
N ALA A 104 -0.38 -4.67 -6.61
CA ALA A 104 -1.61 -4.66 -7.41
C ALA A 104 -1.41 -5.37 -8.77
N VAL A 105 -0.31 -5.11 -9.46
CA VAL A 105 0.02 -5.71 -10.76
C VAL A 105 0.18 -7.24 -10.67
N GLU A 106 0.92 -7.74 -9.68
CA GLU A 106 1.13 -9.19 -9.48
C GLU A 106 -0.19 -9.94 -9.31
N ARG A 107 -1.20 -9.30 -8.70
CA ARG A 107 -2.54 -9.86 -8.49
C ARG A 107 -3.51 -9.63 -9.66
N GLY A 108 -3.02 -9.15 -10.80
CA GLY A 108 -3.81 -8.86 -12.00
C GLY A 108 -4.69 -7.61 -11.87
N GLY A 109 -4.41 -6.74 -10.90
CA GLY A 109 -5.13 -5.49 -10.67
C GLY A 109 -5.56 -5.27 -9.23
N GLY A 110 -5.77 -4.01 -8.88
CA GLY A 110 -6.09 -3.59 -7.52
C GLY A 110 -6.34 -2.10 -7.41
N VAL A 111 -6.84 -1.73 -6.23
CA VAL A 111 -6.92 -0.34 -5.80
C VAL A 111 -5.76 -0.08 -4.85
N ILE A 112 -5.02 1.00 -5.06
CA ILE A 112 -4.02 1.49 -4.12
C ILE A 112 -4.63 2.71 -3.44
N LEU A 113 -4.71 2.66 -2.12
CA LEU A 113 -5.12 3.79 -1.31
C LEU A 113 -3.88 4.53 -0.83
N THR A 114 -3.80 5.82 -1.13
CA THR A 114 -2.59 6.63 -0.92
C THR A 114 -2.87 8.07 -0.56
N GLY A 115 -1.96 8.68 0.19
CA GLY A 115 -1.99 10.11 0.46
C GLY A 115 -1.36 10.96 -0.65
N ASP A 116 -0.43 10.41 -1.43
CA ASP A 116 0.13 11.06 -2.63
C ASP A 116 -0.37 10.39 -3.91
N ALA A 117 -1.59 10.75 -4.29
CA ALA A 117 -2.19 10.24 -5.52
C ALA A 117 -1.46 10.67 -6.79
N THR A 118 -0.72 11.80 -6.76
CA THR A 118 -0.04 12.30 -7.96
C THR A 118 1.13 11.39 -8.30
N ASP A 119 1.96 11.09 -7.30
CA ASP A 119 3.13 10.26 -7.53
C ASP A 119 2.76 8.80 -7.79
N MET A 120 1.81 8.27 -7.01
CA MET A 120 1.31 6.92 -7.21
C MET A 120 0.67 6.73 -8.60
N THR A 121 -0.03 7.74 -9.12
CA THR A 121 -0.62 7.69 -10.47
C THR A 121 0.46 7.69 -11.55
N ARG A 122 1.55 8.46 -11.37
CA ARG A 122 2.70 8.44 -12.28
C ARG A 122 3.32 7.04 -12.35
N LEU A 123 3.53 6.38 -11.22
CA LEU A 123 4.08 5.02 -11.16
C LEU A 123 3.13 3.96 -11.76
N ALA A 124 1.82 4.12 -11.55
CA ALA A 124 0.81 3.20 -12.05
C ALA A 124 0.43 3.41 -13.54
N ALA A 125 0.93 4.48 -14.20
CA ALA A 125 0.43 4.93 -15.51
C ALA A 125 0.47 3.87 -16.62
N SER A 126 1.44 2.93 -16.58
CA SER A 126 1.55 1.85 -17.56
C SER A 126 0.62 0.65 -17.29
N TYR A 127 -0.15 0.67 -16.20
CA TYR A 127 -0.93 -0.46 -15.70
C TYR A 127 -2.42 -0.10 -15.58
N SER A 128 -3.18 -0.24 -16.66
CA SER A 128 -4.61 0.13 -16.73
C SER A 128 -5.54 -0.63 -15.78
N HIS A 129 -5.07 -1.73 -15.17
CA HIS A 129 -5.80 -2.54 -14.20
C HIS A 129 -5.49 -2.14 -12.74
N VAL A 130 -4.68 -1.11 -12.54
CA VAL A 130 -4.38 -0.50 -11.25
C VAL A 130 -5.16 0.81 -11.13
N THR A 131 -5.91 0.97 -10.04
CA THR A 131 -6.62 2.21 -9.72
C THR A 131 -5.96 2.86 -8.52
N VAL A 132 -5.69 4.15 -8.60
CA VAL A 132 -5.19 4.96 -7.48
C VAL A 132 -6.37 5.71 -6.86
N ALA A 133 -6.52 5.60 -5.55
CA ALA A 133 -7.53 6.30 -4.76
C ALA A 133 -6.82 7.18 -3.72
N ALA A 134 -7.16 8.47 -3.70
CA ALA A 134 -6.66 9.42 -2.71
C ALA A 134 -7.40 9.27 -1.37
N LEU A 135 -6.70 9.60 -0.27
CA LEU A 135 -7.23 9.66 1.10
C LEU A 135 -8.07 10.90 1.38
#